data_AF-A0A6N4WU36-F1
#
_entry.id   AF-A0A6N4WU36-F1
#
_cell.length_a   1.000
_cell.length_b   1.000
_cell.length_c   1.000
_cell.angle_alpha   90.00
_cell.angle_beta   90.00
_cell.angle_gamma   90.00
#
_symmetry.space_group_name_H-M   'P 1'
#
loop_
_entity.id
_entity.type
_entity.pdbx_description
1 polymer ?
#
loop_
_entity_poly.entity_id
_entity_poly.type
_entity_poly.pdbx_seq_one_letter_code
_entity_poly.pdbx_strand_id
1 'polypeptide(L)'
;MKTLLPYLCAIIALTLNAAEKPWLYSEEVQFAEHHDFADVVLVDGRRLVLNEGVYHSDSTDAEAQQDDFIHFEDVSEEWQPERALLIAYAPTTGVVLVDRSTGETIEIVHGLEGSHPLDQLYKERVTSISNNYDMWDEIKKITALWETEVIRIYDRLAEEVEAPALIEQAKAEWQVSYDKQCSAISEAYASKPGTISSDRSLAAQLNLVRGHALSLSTWGQPVGL
;
A
#
# COMPACT_ATOMS: atom_id res chain seq x y z
N MET A 1 -11.93 22.32 -58.95
CA MET A 1 -12.78 22.86 -57.86
C MET A 1 -12.95 21.77 -56.82
N LYS A 2 -12.45 22.03 -55.59
CA LYS A 2 -12.89 21.48 -54.27
C LYS A 2 -12.75 19.94 -54.09
N THR A 3 -12.15 19.36 -53.04
CA THR A 3 -11.64 19.88 -51.74
C THR A 3 -10.87 18.75 -51.00
N LEU A 4 -9.78 19.13 -50.33
CA LEU A 4 -9.27 18.72 -48.99
C LEU A 4 -9.41 17.24 -48.58
N LEU A 5 -8.33 16.45 -48.58
CA LEU A 5 -7.30 16.26 -47.53
C LEU A 5 -7.85 15.55 -46.26
N PRO A 6 -7.27 14.40 -45.85
CA PRO A 6 -7.85 13.48 -44.87
C PRO A 6 -7.42 13.88 -43.46
N TYR A 7 -8.29 14.59 -42.74
CA TYR A 7 -8.12 14.87 -41.32
C TYR A 7 -9.50 15.02 -40.70
N LEU A 8 -10.03 13.96 -40.11
CA LEU A 8 -10.83 14.07 -38.90
C LEU A 8 -11.02 12.67 -38.30
N CYS A 9 -10.42 12.49 -37.12
CA CYS A 9 -10.76 11.49 -36.11
C CYS A 9 -10.41 10.02 -36.47
N ALA A 10 -9.19 9.51 -36.31
CA ALA A 10 -8.12 9.92 -35.37
C ALA A 10 -8.64 10.31 -33.97
N ILE A 11 -9.78 9.74 -33.57
CA ILE A 11 -10.01 9.32 -32.19
C ILE A 11 -9.49 7.89 -32.25
N ILE A 12 -8.17 7.66 -32.20
CA ILE A 12 -7.46 7.77 -30.95
C ILE A 12 -8.38 7.24 -29.83
N ALA A 13 -8.84 6.00 -30.01
CA ALA A 13 -8.73 5.04 -28.93
C ALA A 13 -7.22 4.78 -28.72
N LEU A 14 -6.50 5.82 -28.27
CA LEU A 14 -5.45 5.64 -27.31
C LEU A 14 -6.18 5.22 -26.03
N THR A 15 -6.72 4.00 -26.01
CA THR A 15 -6.40 3.14 -24.90
C THR A 15 -4.91 2.88 -25.03
N LEU A 16 -4.11 3.90 -24.69
CA LEU A 16 -2.86 3.67 -24.01
C LEU A 16 -3.29 2.85 -22.80
N ASN A 17 -3.37 1.54 -22.99
CA ASN A 17 -3.00 0.62 -21.94
C ASN A 17 -1.52 0.93 -21.70
N ALA A 18 -1.25 2.03 -20.97
CA ALA A 18 -0.23 1.97 -19.95
C ALA A 18 -0.54 0.65 -19.26
N ALA A 19 0.36 -0.33 -19.40
CA ALA A 19 0.16 -1.65 -18.87
C ALA A 19 -0.24 -1.45 -17.41
N GLU A 20 -1.53 -1.62 -17.10
CA GLU A 20 -2.03 -1.40 -15.74
C GLU A 20 -1.14 -2.28 -14.88
N LYS A 21 -0.36 -1.64 -13.97
CA LYS A 21 0.42 -2.39 -12.99
C LYS A 21 -0.57 -3.40 -12.39
N PRO A 22 -0.29 -4.71 -12.42
CA PRO A 22 -1.26 -5.70 -11.98
C PRO A 22 -1.43 -5.58 -10.46
N TRP A 23 -2.38 -4.75 -10.06
CA TRP A 23 -2.73 -4.53 -8.68
C TRP A 23 -3.36 -5.81 -8.12
N LEU A 24 -2.88 -6.27 -6.96
CA LEU A 24 -3.51 -7.38 -6.27
C LEU A 24 -4.85 -6.97 -5.63
N TYR A 25 -4.98 -5.68 -5.31
CA TYR A 25 -6.19 -5.03 -4.83
C TYR A 25 -6.28 -3.63 -5.43
N SER A 26 -7.48 -3.20 -5.80
CA SER A 26 -7.78 -1.81 -6.11
C SER A 26 -9.20 -1.45 -5.69
N GLU A 27 -9.39 -0.20 -5.29
CA GLU A 27 -10.66 0.37 -4.89
C GLU A 27 -10.80 1.78 -5.48
N GLU A 28 -11.94 2.06 -6.11
CA GLU A 28 -12.26 3.39 -6.60
C GLU A 28 -12.63 4.31 -5.45
N VAL A 29 -11.97 5.47 -5.40
CA VAL A 29 -12.22 6.52 -4.42
C VAL A 29 -12.25 7.87 -5.11
N GLN A 30 -12.73 8.89 -4.40
CA GLN A 30 -12.82 10.24 -4.92
C GLN A 30 -12.20 11.24 -3.96
N PHE A 31 -11.47 12.19 -4.50
CA PHE A 31 -10.92 13.31 -3.75
C PHE A 31 -12.05 14.19 -3.19
N ALA A 32 -11.97 14.53 -1.90
CA ALA A 32 -12.74 15.61 -1.31
C ALA A 32 -11.89 16.88 -1.27
N GLU A 33 -12.51 18.04 -1.49
CA GLU A 33 -11.82 19.32 -1.38
C GLU A 33 -11.19 19.48 0.03
N HIS A 34 -9.87 19.53 0.08
CA HIS A 34 -9.13 19.76 1.30
C HIS A 34 -7.83 20.52 1.00
N HIS A 35 -7.56 21.57 1.79
CA HIS A 35 -6.37 22.43 1.64
C HIS A 35 -5.45 22.29 2.86
N ASP A 36 -5.25 21.05 3.33
CA ASP A 36 -4.21 20.74 4.32
C ASP A 36 -2.99 20.19 3.58
N PHE A 37 -1.82 20.51 4.09
CA PHE A 37 -0.54 20.29 3.42
C PHE A 37 -0.04 18.85 3.57
N ALA A 38 -0.51 18.12 4.60
CA ALA A 38 0.07 16.83 4.99
C ALA A 38 -0.77 15.60 4.56
N ASP A 39 -1.96 15.78 4.01
CA ASP A 39 -2.90 14.70 3.80
C ASP A 39 -3.88 14.92 2.65
N VAL A 40 -4.46 13.82 2.19
CA VAL A 40 -5.54 13.79 1.20
C VAL A 40 -6.81 13.28 1.88
N VAL A 41 -7.89 14.05 1.77
CA VAL A 41 -9.22 13.63 2.25
C VAL A 41 -10.03 13.07 1.09
N LEU A 42 -10.70 11.94 1.34
CA LEU A 42 -11.60 11.29 0.39
C LEU A 42 -13.06 11.68 0.67
N VAL A 43 -13.91 11.60 -0.36
CA VAL A 43 -15.36 11.89 -0.25
C VAL A 43 -16.07 11.01 0.79
N ASP A 44 -15.56 9.80 1.03
CA ASP A 44 -16.09 8.89 2.05
C ASP A 44 -15.63 9.21 3.49
N GLY A 45 -14.84 10.27 3.66
CA GLY A 45 -14.36 10.76 4.94
C GLY A 45 -13.04 10.15 5.41
N ARG A 46 -12.40 9.25 4.63
CA ARG A 46 -11.05 8.78 4.94
C ARG A 46 -10.03 9.92 4.78
N ARG A 47 -9.11 10.02 5.75
CA ARG A 47 -7.98 10.95 5.74
C ARG A 47 -6.71 10.13 5.51
N LEU A 48 -6.07 10.30 4.37
CA LEU A 48 -4.88 9.55 3.95
C LEU A 48 -3.63 10.39 4.20
N VAL A 49 -2.67 9.84 4.93
CA VAL A 49 -1.34 10.45 5.03
C VAL A 49 -0.45 9.79 3.98
N LEU A 50 0.25 10.61 3.21
CA LEU A 50 1.08 10.19 2.09
C LEU A 50 2.56 10.25 2.48
N ASN A 51 3.44 9.65 1.68
CA ASN A 51 4.88 9.80 1.89
C ASN A 51 5.31 11.26 1.65
N GLU A 52 5.50 12.02 2.73
CA GLU A 52 5.86 13.45 2.69
C GLU A 52 7.15 13.75 1.93
N GLY A 53 8.15 12.87 2.03
CA GLY A 53 9.44 13.06 1.37
C GLY A 53 9.32 13.10 -0.15
N VAL A 54 8.39 12.34 -0.72
CA VAL A 54 8.06 12.35 -2.15
C VAL A 54 7.01 13.42 -2.46
N TYR A 55 5.99 13.56 -1.60
CA TYR A 55 4.88 14.48 -1.83
C TYR A 55 5.31 15.94 -1.91
N HIS A 56 6.34 16.31 -1.12
CA HIS A 56 6.90 17.66 -1.05
C HIS A 56 8.31 17.78 -1.65
N SER A 57 8.84 16.75 -2.33
CA SER A 57 10.12 16.91 -3.00
C SER A 57 9.96 17.91 -4.14
N ASP A 58 10.63 19.05 -4.06
CA ASP A 58 10.79 19.94 -5.21
C ASP A 58 11.53 19.13 -6.28
N SER A 59 10.91 18.95 -7.46
CA SER A 59 11.48 18.21 -8.61
C SER A 59 12.80 18.79 -9.16
N THR A 60 13.32 19.86 -8.52
CA THR A 60 14.51 20.60 -8.92
C THR A 60 15.84 19.99 -8.49
N ASP A 61 15.85 19.01 -7.58
CA ASP A 61 17.08 18.26 -7.27
C ASP A 61 17.35 17.21 -8.36
N ALA A 62 17.90 17.73 -9.45
CA ALA A 62 18.30 17.02 -10.65
C ALA A 62 19.30 15.90 -10.34
N GLU A 63 18.80 14.67 -10.17
CA GLU A 63 19.41 13.41 -10.64
C GLU A 63 18.54 12.16 -10.38
N ALA A 64 17.45 12.26 -9.62
CA ALA A 64 16.44 11.21 -9.53
C ALA A 64 15.21 11.58 -10.38
N GLN A 65 15.15 11.03 -11.59
CA GLN A 65 13.93 10.96 -12.38
C GLN A 65 12.77 10.42 -11.53
N GLN A 66 11.59 11.04 -11.58
CA GLN A 66 10.33 10.30 -11.81
C GLN A 66 9.13 11.24 -11.98
N ASP A 67 8.71 11.46 -13.22
CA ASP A 67 7.37 11.95 -13.62
C ASP A 67 6.25 10.92 -13.28
N ASP A 68 6.46 10.05 -12.28
CA ASP A 68 5.59 8.91 -11.96
C ASP A 68 4.90 9.04 -10.58
N PHE A 69 5.13 10.14 -9.86
CA PHE A 69 4.58 10.39 -8.52
C PHE A 69 3.58 11.53 -8.50
N ILE A 70 2.62 11.44 -7.58
CA ILE A 70 1.70 12.54 -7.28
C ILE A 70 2.43 13.51 -6.34
N HIS A 71 2.53 14.79 -6.71
CA HIS A 71 3.11 15.83 -5.87
C HIS A 71 2.05 16.77 -5.29
N PHE A 72 2.44 17.50 -4.25
CA PHE A 72 1.55 18.45 -3.58
C PHE A 72 1.05 19.56 -4.52
N GLU A 73 1.88 20.04 -5.43
CA GLU A 73 1.49 21.06 -6.42
C GLU A 73 0.34 20.54 -7.32
N ASP A 74 0.42 19.30 -7.79
CA ASP A 74 -0.63 18.67 -8.60
C ASP A 74 -1.96 18.62 -7.85
N VAL A 75 -1.92 18.21 -6.58
CA VAL A 75 -3.12 18.11 -5.74
C VAL A 75 -3.68 19.49 -5.39
N SER A 76 -2.82 20.45 -5.06
CA SER A 76 -3.26 21.77 -4.58
C SER A 76 -3.71 22.72 -5.70
N GLU A 77 -3.16 22.60 -6.90
CA GLU A 77 -3.46 23.48 -8.03
C GLU A 77 -4.39 22.83 -9.07
N GLU A 78 -4.29 21.52 -9.30
CA GLU A 78 -4.98 20.87 -10.42
C GLU A 78 -6.20 20.04 -10.00
N TRP A 79 -6.13 19.36 -8.86
CA TRP A 79 -7.21 18.46 -8.46
C TRP A 79 -8.49 19.23 -8.11
N GLN A 80 -9.54 18.90 -8.85
CA GLN A 80 -10.90 19.35 -8.56
C GLN A 80 -11.58 18.36 -7.62
N PRO A 81 -12.57 18.80 -6.82
CA PRO A 81 -13.39 17.89 -6.02
C PRO A 81 -13.98 16.78 -6.89
N GLU A 82 -14.15 15.59 -6.30
CA GLU A 82 -14.61 14.37 -6.97
C GLU A 82 -13.65 13.78 -8.00
N ARG A 83 -12.39 14.25 -8.06
CA ARG A 83 -11.31 13.65 -8.84
C ARG A 83 -11.27 12.14 -8.60
N ALA A 84 -11.30 11.38 -9.70
CA ALA A 84 -11.33 9.92 -9.64
C ALA A 84 -9.93 9.37 -9.36
N LEU A 85 -9.79 8.66 -8.24
CA LEU A 85 -8.55 8.07 -7.77
C LEU A 85 -8.72 6.57 -7.54
N LEU A 86 -7.61 5.86 -7.33
CA LEU A 86 -7.63 4.49 -6.82
C LEU A 86 -6.78 4.38 -5.57
N ILE A 87 -7.26 3.66 -4.56
CA ILE A 87 -6.36 3.03 -3.59
C ILE A 87 -5.99 1.66 -4.16
N ALA A 88 -4.69 1.38 -4.29
CA ALA A 88 -4.22 0.13 -4.88
C ALA A 88 -3.10 -0.49 -4.05
N TYR A 89 -2.89 -1.80 -4.23
CA TYR A 89 -1.82 -2.53 -3.58
C TYR A 89 -1.12 -3.49 -4.55
N ALA A 90 0.21 -3.46 -4.52
CA ALA A 90 1.06 -4.50 -5.08
C ALA A 90 2.28 -4.74 -4.16
N PRO A 91 2.84 -5.96 -4.10
CA PRO A 91 3.95 -6.26 -3.18
C PRO A 91 5.19 -5.39 -3.40
N THR A 92 5.40 -4.91 -4.63
CA THR A 92 6.54 -4.08 -4.99
C THR A 92 6.39 -2.61 -4.60
N THR A 93 5.15 -2.11 -4.53
CA THR A 93 4.87 -0.69 -4.26
C THR A 93 4.27 -0.45 -2.87
N GLY A 94 3.79 -1.51 -2.21
CA GLY A 94 2.92 -1.36 -1.05
C GLY A 94 1.57 -0.78 -1.43
N VAL A 95 0.95 -0.10 -0.48
CA VAL A 95 -0.33 0.60 -0.65
C VAL A 95 -0.09 1.99 -1.21
N VAL A 96 -0.75 2.31 -2.33
CA VAL A 96 -0.59 3.60 -3.03
C VAL A 96 -1.94 4.23 -3.34
N LEU A 97 -1.96 5.55 -3.41
CA LEU A 97 -2.97 6.34 -4.09
C LEU A 97 -2.55 6.50 -5.56
N VAL A 98 -3.49 6.37 -6.48
CA VAL A 98 -3.26 6.48 -7.92
C VAL A 98 -4.19 7.54 -8.51
N ASP A 99 -3.63 8.50 -9.25
CA ASP A 99 -4.43 9.40 -10.09
C ASP A 99 -4.73 8.64 -11.39
N ARG A 100 -6.01 8.39 -11.67
CA ARG A 100 -6.40 7.59 -12.83
C ARG A 100 -6.14 8.28 -14.17
N SER A 101 -5.98 9.59 -14.18
CA SER A 101 -5.81 10.36 -15.40
C SER A 101 -4.35 10.49 -15.82
N THR A 102 -3.43 10.60 -14.85
CA THR A 102 -1.99 10.69 -15.09
C THR A 102 -1.32 9.32 -14.99
N GLY A 103 -1.86 8.43 -14.16
CA GLY A 103 -1.26 7.14 -13.84
C GLY A 103 -0.19 7.23 -12.75
N GLU A 104 0.06 8.43 -12.24
CA GLU A 104 1.00 8.68 -11.14
C GLU A 104 0.50 8.03 -9.86
N THR A 105 1.46 7.66 -9.02
CA THR A 105 1.18 6.94 -7.78
C THR A 105 1.93 7.56 -6.62
N ILE A 106 1.37 7.55 -5.42
CA ILE A 106 2.10 7.90 -4.21
C ILE A 106 1.75 6.95 -3.08
N GLU A 107 2.74 6.57 -2.28
CA GLU A 107 2.53 5.68 -1.15
C GLU A 107 1.62 6.31 -0.08
N ILE A 108 0.67 5.50 0.40
CA ILE A 108 -0.16 5.81 1.56
C ILE A 108 0.51 5.18 2.79
N VAL A 109 1.01 6.01 3.69
CA VAL A 109 1.74 5.59 4.90
C VAL A 109 0.82 5.41 6.11
N HIS A 110 -0.31 6.12 6.12
CA HIS A 110 -1.31 6.03 7.19
C HIS A 110 -2.72 6.42 6.72
N GLY A 111 -3.74 6.19 7.55
CA GLY A 111 -5.13 6.57 7.27
C GLY A 111 -6.04 5.45 6.75
N LEU A 112 -5.53 4.22 6.69
CA LEU A 112 -6.27 3.03 6.23
C LEU A 112 -6.58 2.04 7.35
N GLU A 113 -6.65 2.51 8.60
CA GLU A 113 -6.97 1.66 9.75
C GLU A 113 -8.34 1.00 9.58
N GLY A 114 -8.36 -0.33 9.57
CA GLY A 114 -9.59 -1.12 9.36
C GLY A 114 -10.03 -1.26 7.90
N SER A 115 -9.35 -0.59 6.96
CA SER A 115 -9.60 -0.70 5.52
C SER A 115 -8.34 -0.98 4.70
N HIS A 116 -7.28 -1.53 5.32
CA HIS A 116 -6.03 -1.81 4.63
C HIS A 116 -6.26 -2.83 3.49
N PRO A 117 -5.70 -2.64 2.28
CA PRO A 117 -5.88 -3.55 1.14
C PRO A 117 -5.63 -5.03 1.46
N LEU A 118 -4.58 -5.35 2.22
CA LEU A 118 -4.31 -6.72 2.64
C LEU A 118 -5.39 -7.31 3.57
N ASP A 119 -6.08 -6.48 4.36
CA ASP A 119 -7.21 -6.94 5.18
C ASP A 119 -8.45 -7.21 4.32
N GLN A 120 -8.67 -6.41 3.26
CA GLN A 120 -9.74 -6.66 2.31
C GLN A 120 -9.46 -7.93 1.50
N LEU A 121 -8.23 -8.13 1.03
CA LEU A 121 -7.82 -9.37 0.36
C LEU A 121 -7.97 -10.58 1.27
N TYR A 122 -7.61 -10.47 2.55
CA TYR A 122 -7.89 -11.51 3.52
C TYR A 122 -9.39 -11.84 3.57
N LYS A 123 -10.24 -10.83 3.72
CA LYS A 123 -11.70 -11.02 3.78
C LYS A 123 -12.22 -11.67 2.50
N GLU A 124 -11.88 -11.16 1.33
CA GLU A 124 -12.35 -11.66 0.03
C GLU A 124 -11.92 -13.11 -0.23
N ARG A 125 -10.64 -13.40 0.00
CA ARG A 125 -10.04 -14.68 -0.39
C ARG A 125 -10.25 -15.76 0.65
N VAL A 126 -10.33 -15.42 1.93
CA VAL A 126 -10.45 -16.42 3.01
C VAL A 126 -11.92 -16.73 3.32
N THR A 127 -12.81 -15.73 3.33
CA THR A 127 -14.23 -15.97 3.74
C THR A 127 -15.04 -16.78 2.74
N SER A 128 -14.59 -16.86 1.49
CA SER A 128 -15.23 -17.63 0.42
C SER A 128 -14.80 -19.11 0.38
N ILE A 129 -13.79 -19.50 1.16
CA ILE A 129 -13.23 -20.86 1.15
C ILE A 129 -14.00 -21.76 2.11
N SER A 130 -14.45 -22.91 1.60
CA SER A 130 -15.29 -23.86 2.35
C SER A 130 -14.51 -24.97 3.08
N ASN A 131 -13.23 -25.14 2.79
CA ASN A 131 -12.40 -26.19 3.40
C ASN A 131 -11.18 -25.61 4.10
N ASN A 132 -10.78 -26.26 5.19
CA ASN A 132 -9.74 -25.72 6.07
C ASN A 132 -8.35 -25.70 5.42
N TYR A 133 -8.02 -26.64 4.52
CA TYR A 133 -6.69 -26.71 3.92
C TYR A 133 -6.43 -25.55 2.97
N ASP A 134 -7.37 -25.26 2.08
CA ASP A 134 -7.26 -24.12 1.17
C ASP A 134 -7.32 -22.80 1.94
N MET A 135 -8.13 -22.75 3.02
CA MET A 135 -8.20 -21.58 3.89
C MET A 135 -6.84 -21.32 4.55
N TRP A 136 -6.17 -22.36 5.04
CA TRP A 136 -4.83 -22.26 5.63
C TRP A 136 -3.78 -21.82 4.62
N ASP A 137 -3.84 -22.33 3.39
CA ASP A 137 -2.94 -21.92 2.32
C ASP A 137 -3.11 -20.43 2.01
N GLU A 138 -4.35 -19.95 1.93
CA GLU A 138 -4.62 -18.55 1.66
C GLU A 138 -4.21 -17.63 2.82
N ILE A 139 -4.45 -18.04 4.07
CA ILE A 139 -3.96 -17.31 5.25
C ILE A 139 -2.43 -17.17 5.18
N LYS A 140 -1.70 -18.23 4.83
CA LYS A 140 -0.23 -18.17 4.70
C LYS A 140 0.23 -17.22 3.60
N LYS A 141 -0.46 -17.19 2.45
CA LYS A 141 -0.16 -16.24 1.36
C LYS A 141 -0.35 -14.80 1.82
N ILE A 142 -1.45 -14.52 2.53
CA ILE A 142 -1.70 -13.18 3.08
C ILE A 142 -0.64 -12.82 4.14
N THR A 143 -0.26 -13.76 5.01
CA THR A 143 0.84 -13.56 5.98
C THR A 143 2.14 -13.19 5.26
N ALA A 144 2.49 -13.88 4.17
CA ALA A 144 3.69 -13.56 3.39
C ALA A 144 3.64 -12.17 2.71
N LEU A 145 2.45 -11.71 2.31
CA LEU A 145 2.27 -10.34 1.81
C LEU A 145 2.51 -9.30 2.91
N TRP A 146 2.05 -9.56 4.14
CA TRP A 146 2.35 -8.70 5.29
C TRP A 146 3.84 -8.72 5.66
N GLU A 147 4.51 -9.86 5.58
CA GLU A 147 5.98 -9.94 5.77
C GLU A 147 6.72 -9.10 4.73
N THR A 148 6.30 -9.18 3.47
CA THR A 148 6.83 -8.35 2.38
C THR A 148 6.63 -6.86 2.68
N GLU A 149 5.47 -6.49 3.21
CA GLU A 149 5.17 -5.10 3.57
C GLU A 149 6.06 -4.60 4.70
N VAL A 150 6.34 -5.41 5.73
CA VAL A 150 7.29 -5.03 6.78
C VAL A 150 8.67 -4.73 6.21
N ILE A 151 9.17 -5.60 5.33
CA ILE A 151 10.49 -5.44 4.69
C ILE A 151 10.52 -4.14 3.87
N ARG A 152 9.48 -3.90 3.05
CA ARG A 152 9.37 -2.70 2.22
C ARG A 152 9.32 -1.43 3.05
N ILE A 153 8.57 -1.42 4.16
CA ILE A 153 8.50 -0.25 5.05
C ILE A 153 9.87 0.02 5.70
N TYR A 154 10.61 -1.02 6.11
CA TYR A 154 11.98 -0.83 6.61
C TYR A 154 12.90 -0.24 5.54
N ASP A 155 12.83 -0.73 4.30
CA ASP A 155 13.64 -0.22 3.19
C ASP A 155 13.36 1.27 2.94
N ARG A 156 12.08 1.66 2.88
CA ARG A 156 11.65 3.06 2.81
C ARG A 156 12.21 3.90 3.97
N LEU A 157 12.05 3.43 5.21
CA LEU A 157 12.53 4.16 6.39
C LEU A 157 14.05 4.34 6.38
N ALA A 158 14.80 3.39 5.82
CA ALA A 158 16.25 3.51 5.70
C ALA A 158 16.65 4.64 4.72
N GLU A 159 15.86 4.90 3.69
CA GLU A 159 16.07 6.00 2.74
C GLU A 159 15.75 7.38 3.36
N GLU A 160 14.83 7.42 4.33
CA GLU A 160 14.34 8.67 4.94
C GLU A 160 15.17 9.17 6.13
N VAL A 161 16.01 8.34 6.74
CA VAL A 161 16.74 8.70 7.99
C VAL A 161 18.24 8.96 7.78
N GLU A 162 18.82 9.82 8.61
CA GLU A 162 20.28 10.09 8.59
C GLU A 162 21.15 8.86 8.95
N ALA A 163 20.59 7.90 9.68
CA ALA A 163 21.30 6.73 10.19
C ALA A 163 20.68 5.41 9.67
N PRO A 164 20.74 5.12 8.35
CA PRO A 164 20.11 3.95 7.72
C PRO A 164 20.56 2.62 8.35
N ALA A 165 21.81 2.55 8.82
CA ALA A 165 22.35 1.35 9.45
C ALA A 165 21.58 0.92 10.72
N LEU A 166 20.95 1.85 11.44
CA LEU A 166 20.12 1.53 12.60
C LEU A 166 18.78 0.91 12.18
N ILE A 167 18.20 1.35 11.06
CA ILE A 167 16.97 0.78 10.50
C ILE A 167 17.23 -0.64 9.99
N GLU A 168 18.35 -0.85 9.27
CA GLU A 168 18.77 -2.18 8.83
C GLU A 168 19.03 -3.14 9.99
N GLN A 169 19.65 -2.66 11.07
CA GLN A 169 19.82 -3.45 12.28
C GLN A 169 18.46 -3.82 12.90
N ALA A 170 17.55 -2.86 13.03
CA ALA A 170 16.21 -3.10 13.57
C ALA A 170 15.41 -4.11 12.73
N LYS A 171 15.51 -4.03 11.39
CA LYS A 171 14.94 -4.99 10.44
C LYS A 171 15.46 -6.41 10.67
N ALA A 172 16.78 -6.57 10.81
CA ALA A 172 17.40 -7.87 11.07
C ALA A 172 16.99 -8.46 12.43
N GLU A 173 16.96 -7.62 13.47
CA GLU A 173 16.52 -8.03 14.82
C GLU A 173 15.04 -8.42 14.85
N TRP A 174 14.19 -7.68 14.13
CA TRP A 174 12.77 -8.00 13.97
C TRP A 174 12.59 -9.37 13.33
N GLN A 175 13.26 -9.68 12.22
CA GLN A 175 13.12 -10.98 11.55
C GLN A 175 13.45 -12.14 12.48
N VAL A 176 14.57 -12.03 13.22
CA VAL A 176 14.97 -13.06 14.20
C VAL A 176 13.94 -13.21 15.32
N SER A 177 13.35 -12.11 15.77
CA SER A 177 12.30 -12.12 16.79
C SER A 177 11.01 -12.75 16.26
N TYR A 178 10.59 -12.38 15.05
CA TYR A 178 9.41 -12.89 14.37
C TYR A 178 9.47 -14.41 14.20
N ASP A 179 10.59 -14.94 13.69
CA ASP A 179 10.78 -16.39 13.50
C ASP A 179 10.66 -17.17 14.81
N LYS A 180 11.24 -16.64 15.90
CA LYS A 180 11.15 -17.23 17.24
C LYS A 180 9.71 -17.21 17.77
N GLN A 181 8.98 -16.11 17.56
CA GLN A 181 7.58 -16.00 17.99
C GLN A 181 6.67 -16.94 17.18
N CYS A 182 6.85 -17.05 15.86
CA CYS A 182 6.14 -18.01 15.02
C CYS A 182 6.38 -19.46 15.46
N SER A 183 7.63 -19.78 15.83
CA SER A 183 7.99 -21.10 16.40
C SER A 183 7.28 -21.34 17.73
N ALA A 184 7.31 -20.35 18.64
CA ALA A 184 6.64 -20.44 19.95
C ALA A 184 5.11 -20.57 19.82
N ILE A 185 4.49 -19.84 18.90
CA ILE A 185 3.06 -19.95 18.57
C ILE A 185 2.75 -21.37 18.09
N SER A 186 3.54 -21.88 17.14
CA SER A 186 3.34 -23.23 16.59
C SER A 186 3.41 -24.31 17.68
N GLU A 187 4.39 -24.23 18.57
CA GLU A 187 4.55 -25.16 19.70
C GLU A 187 3.38 -25.06 20.70
N ALA A 188 2.93 -23.84 21.03
CA ALA A 188 1.83 -23.62 21.96
C ALA A 188 0.50 -24.26 21.48
N TYR A 189 0.29 -24.35 20.16
CA TYR A 189 -0.87 -24.99 19.56
C TYR A 189 -0.66 -26.46 19.16
N ALA A 190 0.59 -26.93 19.04
CA ALA A 190 0.92 -28.32 18.69
C ALA A 190 0.38 -29.34 19.71
N SER A 191 0.36 -28.98 21.00
CA SER A 191 -0.16 -29.81 22.09
C SER A 191 -1.68 -30.01 22.08
N LYS A 192 -2.42 -29.33 21.18
CA LYS A 192 -3.88 -29.37 21.08
C LYS A 192 -4.28 -29.83 19.67
N PRO A 193 -4.18 -31.13 19.33
CA PRO A 193 -4.46 -31.59 17.97
C PRO A 193 -5.91 -31.28 17.55
N GLY A 194 -6.08 -30.73 16.35
CA GLY A 194 -7.39 -30.38 15.78
C GLY A 194 -7.34 -29.14 14.90
N THR A 195 -8.32 -28.99 14.02
CA THR A 195 -8.39 -27.89 13.04
C THR A 195 -8.45 -26.52 13.71
N ILE A 196 -9.19 -26.41 14.82
CA ILE A 196 -9.33 -25.17 15.60
C ILE A 196 -7.96 -24.65 16.09
N SER A 197 -7.04 -25.54 16.46
CA SER A 197 -5.71 -25.13 16.95
C SER A 197 -4.81 -24.67 15.80
N SER A 198 -4.90 -25.32 14.63
CA SER A 198 -4.24 -24.85 13.41
C SER A 198 -4.75 -23.48 12.97
N ASP A 199 -6.07 -23.27 13.00
CA ASP A 199 -6.71 -21.98 12.69
C ASP A 199 -6.17 -20.87 13.60
N ARG A 200 -6.15 -21.12 14.92
CA ARG A 200 -5.66 -20.17 15.91
C ARG A 200 -4.17 -19.88 15.80
N SER A 201 -3.37 -20.89 15.46
CA SER A 201 -1.93 -20.72 15.23
C SER A 201 -1.67 -19.77 14.06
N LEU A 202 -2.31 -20.02 12.91
CA LEU A 202 -2.16 -19.20 11.71
C LEU A 202 -2.70 -17.77 11.92
N ALA A 203 -3.86 -17.63 12.56
CA ALA A 203 -4.41 -16.33 12.89
C ALA A 203 -3.50 -15.53 13.84
N ALA A 204 -2.86 -16.19 14.82
CA ALA A 204 -1.91 -15.54 15.70
C ALA A 204 -0.65 -15.06 14.96
N GLN A 205 -0.12 -15.86 14.03
CA GLN A 205 1.02 -15.46 13.20
C GLN A 205 0.69 -14.29 12.27
N LEU A 206 -0.47 -14.34 11.60
CA LEU A 206 -0.95 -13.22 10.77
C LEU A 206 -1.10 -11.93 11.58
N ASN A 207 -1.73 -12.01 12.75
CA ASN A 207 -1.92 -10.84 13.62
C ASN A 207 -0.59 -10.26 14.12
N LEU A 208 0.42 -11.10 14.34
CA LEU A 208 1.75 -10.68 14.76
C LEU A 208 2.41 -9.82 13.67
N VAL A 209 2.48 -10.32 12.43
CA VAL A 209 3.12 -9.56 11.34
C VAL A 209 2.31 -8.33 10.95
N ARG A 210 0.98 -8.44 10.88
CA ARG A 210 0.07 -7.33 10.59
C ARG A 210 0.22 -6.21 11.63
N GLY A 211 0.21 -6.56 12.91
CA GLY A 211 0.36 -5.59 13.99
C GLY A 211 1.69 -4.83 13.92
N HIS A 212 2.78 -5.53 13.57
CA HIS A 212 4.07 -4.90 13.37
C HIS A 212 4.08 -3.96 12.16
N ALA A 213 3.59 -4.41 11.01
CA ALA A 213 3.53 -3.60 9.79
C ALA A 213 2.75 -2.29 10.01
N LEU A 214 1.56 -2.37 10.62
CA LEU A 214 0.74 -1.19 10.92
C LEU A 214 1.38 -0.25 11.94
N SER A 215 2.08 -0.78 12.93
CA SER A 215 2.82 0.06 13.88
C SER A 215 4.08 0.67 13.27
N LEU A 216 4.72 -0.03 12.33
CA LEU A 216 5.95 0.42 11.67
C LEU A 216 5.64 1.49 10.62
N SER A 217 4.49 1.43 9.95
CA SER A 217 4.10 2.42 8.94
C SER A 217 3.93 3.83 9.52
N THR A 218 3.67 3.96 10.82
CA THR A 218 3.60 5.25 11.51
C THR A 218 4.97 5.82 11.88
N TRP A 219 6.07 5.10 11.67
CA TRP A 219 7.42 5.61 11.90
C TRP A 219 7.82 6.55 10.75
N GLY A 220 8.67 7.53 11.05
CA GLY A 220 9.09 8.53 10.07
C GLY A 220 8.04 9.61 9.78
N GLN A 221 6.81 9.43 10.26
CA GLN A 221 5.82 10.52 10.27
C GLN A 221 6.32 11.62 11.22
N PRO A 222 6.28 12.90 10.85
CA PRO A 222 6.48 13.96 11.81
C PRO A 222 5.48 13.73 12.94
N VAL A 223 5.98 13.67 14.18
CA VAL A 223 5.12 13.74 15.36
C VAL A 223 4.65 15.19 15.44
N GLY A 224 3.68 15.53 14.60
CA GLY A 224 3.00 16.80 14.50
C GLY A 224 1.62 16.67 15.16
N LEU A 225 1.35 17.18 16.37
CA LEU A 225 1.49 18.53 16.96
C LEU A 225 0.10 19.16 17.13
#